data_AF-A0A352BSD9-F1
#
_entry.id   AF-A0A352BSD9-F1
#
_cell.length_a   1.000
_cell.length_b   1.000
_cell.length_c   1.000
_cell.angle_alpha   90.00
_cell.angle_beta   90.00
_cell.angle_gamma   90.00
#
_symmetry.space_group_name_H-M   'P 1'
#
loop_
_entity.id
_entity.type
_entity.pdbx_description
1 polymer ?
#
loop_
_entity_poly.entity_id
_entity_poly.type
_entity_poly.pdbx_seq_one_letter_code
_entity_poly.pdbx_strand_id
1 'polypeptide(L)'
;MTYYYLKTLHHLFVLVWISGLIYTAAVFTIRAKLVSSDKNYLSQTALKFWRYLTWPSMIVGMITGMAMLHLRLFHLADVWMQVKLLAVILLVVFHVRCHILYKRAARIDTPENEKSSKTWSRLVVIGFTFGVFFFFLMGLKDSFQWVYGTIIATVVTALIGFWCAKKT
;
A
#
# COMPACT_ATOMS: atom_id res chain seq x y z
N MET A 1 14.32 9.23 -24.29
CA MET A 1 13.24 10.09 -23.75
C MET A 1 12.00 9.30 -23.31
N THR A 2 11.43 8.42 -24.14
CA THR A 2 10.23 7.60 -23.82
C THR A 2 10.32 6.80 -22.52
N TYR A 3 11.48 6.22 -22.20
CA TYR A 3 11.70 5.50 -20.94
C TYR A 3 11.47 6.36 -19.69
N TYR A 4 11.90 7.63 -19.71
CA TYR A 4 11.73 8.52 -18.56
C TYR A 4 10.26 8.91 -18.36
N TYR A 5 9.50 9.11 -19.44
CA TYR A 5 8.05 9.33 -19.35
C TYR A 5 7.32 8.12 -18.78
N LEU A 6 7.63 6.91 -19.26
CA LEU A 6 7.09 5.67 -18.68
C LEU A 6 7.49 5.52 -17.20
N LYS A 7 8.71 5.94 -16.84
CA LYS A 7 9.19 5.89 -15.45
C LYS A 7 8.33 6.77 -14.58
N THR A 8 8.16 8.03 -14.95
CA THR A 8 7.35 8.99 -14.20
C THR A 8 5.91 8.54 -14.11
N LEU A 9 5.33 8.06 -15.21
CA LEU A 9 3.96 7.54 -15.25
C LEU A 9 3.77 6.35 -14.30
N HIS A 10 4.69 5.38 -14.32
CA HIS A 10 4.66 4.26 -13.39
C HIS A 10 4.72 4.72 -11.92
N HIS A 11 5.63 5.63 -11.58
CA HIS A 11 5.74 6.15 -10.21
C HIS A 11 4.48 6.89 -9.77
N LEU A 12 3.89 7.71 -10.66
CA LEU A 12 2.63 8.41 -10.40
C LEU A 12 1.51 7.42 -10.05
N PHE A 13 1.31 6.39 -10.88
CA PHE A 13 0.25 5.40 -10.64
C PHE A 13 0.51 4.55 -9.41
N VAL A 14 1.77 4.23 -9.09
CA VAL A 14 2.13 3.56 -7.84
C VAL A 14 1.78 4.45 -6.64
N LEU A 15 2.10 5.75 -6.67
CA LEU A 15 1.73 6.67 -5.58
C LEU A 15 0.21 6.78 -5.42
N VAL A 16 -0.55 6.86 -6.52
CA VAL A 16 -2.01 6.87 -6.47
C VAL A 16 -2.57 5.57 -5.89
N TRP A 17 -1.99 4.42 -6.28
CA TRP A 17 -2.39 3.12 -5.77
C TRP A 17 -2.16 3.01 -4.25
N ILE A 18 -0.97 3.42 -3.79
CA ILE A 18 -0.58 3.46 -2.37
C ILE A 18 -1.51 4.40 -1.58
N SER A 19 -1.75 5.60 -2.11
CA SER A 19 -2.63 6.59 -1.48
C SER A 19 -4.06 6.06 -1.34
N GLY A 20 -4.56 5.38 -2.38
CA GLY A 20 -5.87 4.72 -2.33
C GLY A 20 -5.97 3.65 -1.25
N LEU A 21 -4.92 2.86 -1.04
CA LEU A 21 -4.84 1.85 0.01
C LEU A 21 -4.92 2.48 1.42
N ILE A 22 -4.15 3.54 1.66
CA ILE A 22 -4.14 4.29 2.92
C ILE A 22 -5.51 4.93 3.18
N TYR A 23 -6.08 5.58 2.16
CA TYR A 23 -7.37 6.26 2.28
C TYR A 23 -8.48 5.29 2.69
N THR A 24 -8.61 4.16 2.00
CA THR A 24 -9.64 3.16 2.34
C THR A 24 -9.41 2.57 3.73
N ALA A 25 -8.16 2.28 4.09
CA ALA A 25 -7.84 1.83 5.45
C ALA A 25 -8.26 2.84 6.54
N ALA A 26 -8.00 4.13 6.32
CA ALA A 26 -8.40 5.20 7.23
C ALA A 26 -9.93 5.27 7.38
N VAL A 27 -10.66 5.22 6.27
CA VAL A 27 -12.14 5.25 6.28
C VAL A 27 -12.72 4.06 7.05
N PHE A 28 -12.18 2.85 6.89
CA PHE A 28 -12.63 1.68 7.67
C PHE A 28 -12.32 1.78 9.17
N THR A 29 -11.26 2.50 9.54
CA THR A 29 -10.96 2.77 10.96
C THR A 29 -11.96 3.74 11.57
N ILE A 30 -12.41 4.74 10.80
CA ILE A 30 -13.45 5.70 11.20
C ILE A 30 -14.81 4.99 11.27
N ARG A 31 -15.12 4.11 10.31
CA ARG A 31 -16.35 3.30 10.28
C ARG A 31 -16.57 2.53 11.59
N ALA A 32 -15.50 1.96 12.15
CA ALA A 32 -15.57 1.19 13.40
C ALA A 32 -15.92 2.05 14.64
N LYS A 33 -15.96 3.39 14.52
CA LYS A 33 -16.34 4.33 15.60
C LYS A 33 -17.74 4.93 15.42
N LEU A 34 -18.40 4.69 14.29
CA LEU A 34 -19.71 5.28 13.96
C LEU A 34 -20.88 4.38 14.37
N VAL A 35 -22.09 4.96 14.43
CA VAL A 35 -23.35 4.26 14.74
C VAL A 35 -24.00 3.74 13.44
N SER A 36 -24.83 2.69 13.54
CA SER A 36 -25.29 1.81 12.44
C SER A 36 -25.80 2.47 11.15
N SER A 37 -26.48 3.62 11.22
CA SER A 37 -26.98 4.35 10.04
C SER A 37 -25.85 4.84 9.11
N ASP A 38 -24.83 5.48 9.68
CA ASP A 38 -23.78 6.14 8.91
C ASP A 38 -22.70 5.17 8.42
N LYS A 39 -22.58 4.01 9.08
CA LYS A 39 -21.61 2.96 8.71
C LYS A 39 -21.84 2.45 7.28
N ASN A 40 -23.10 2.25 6.89
CA ASN A 40 -23.44 1.68 5.59
C ASN A 40 -23.17 2.66 4.46
N TYR A 41 -23.54 3.92 4.64
CA TYR A 41 -23.24 4.98 3.67
C TYR A 41 -21.73 5.15 3.47
N LEU A 42 -20.97 5.24 4.57
CA LEU A 42 -19.52 5.43 4.50
C LEU A 42 -18.82 4.23 3.84
N SER A 43 -19.24 3.01 4.15
CA SER A 43 -18.68 1.80 3.55
C SER A 43 -18.93 1.71 2.04
N GLN A 44 -20.14 2.06 1.59
CA GLN A 44 -20.46 2.08 0.17
C GLN A 44 -19.64 3.14 -0.58
N THR A 45 -19.49 4.33 -0.01
CA THR A 45 -18.69 5.41 -0.60
C THR A 45 -17.21 5.02 -0.69
N ALA A 46 -16.67 4.39 0.36
CA ALA A 46 -15.29 3.87 0.36
C ALA A 46 -15.07 2.79 -0.70
N LEU A 47 -16.02 1.85 -0.86
CA LEU A 47 -15.93 0.78 -1.86
C LEU A 47 -16.06 1.32 -3.29
N LYS A 48 -16.88 2.36 -3.51
CA LYS A 48 -16.94 3.06 -4.81
C LYS A 48 -15.59 3.69 -5.12
N PHE A 49 -15.03 4.48 -4.21
CA PHE A 49 -13.70 5.09 -4.38
C PHE A 49 -12.62 4.05 -4.66
N TRP A 50 -12.59 2.95 -3.89
CA TRP A 50 -11.66 1.85 -4.08
C TRP A 50 -11.72 1.25 -5.50
N ARG A 51 -12.94 1.08 -6.03
CA ARG A 51 -13.15 0.48 -7.35
C ARG A 51 -12.85 1.46 -8.48
N TYR A 52 -13.10 2.76 -8.30
CA TYR A 52 -12.87 3.78 -9.32
C TYR A 52 -11.45 4.34 -9.34
N LEU A 53 -10.72 4.32 -8.23
CA LEU A 53 -9.37 4.89 -8.18
C LEU A 53 -8.29 3.83 -7.94
N THR A 54 -8.42 3.03 -6.89
CA THR A 54 -7.35 2.12 -6.44
C THR A 54 -7.16 0.92 -7.36
N TRP A 55 -8.25 0.35 -7.89
CA TRP A 55 -8.19 -0.75 -8.86
C TRP A 55 -7.58 -0.36 -10.22
N PRO A 56 -8.05 0.70 -10.91
CA PRO A 56 -7.46 1.08 -12.20
C PRO A 56 -6.02 1.56 -12.06
N SER A 57 -5.67 2.28 -10.99
CA SER A 57 -4.29 2.69 -10.74
C SER A 57 -3.33 1.51 -10.55
N MET A 58 -3.76 0.46 -9.83
CA MET A 58 -3.00 -0.78 -9.72
C MET A 58 -2.72 -1.41 -11.10
N ILE A 59 -3.76 -1.53 -11.94
CA ILE A 59 -3.65 -2.15 -13.27
C ILE A 59 -2.68 -1.34 -14.15
N VAL A 60 -2.86 -0.03 -14.22
CA VAL A 60 -1.99 0.85 -15.02
C VAL A 60 -0.56 0.83 -14.47
N GLY A 61 -0.38 0.86 -13.15
CA GLY A 61 0.92 0.74 -12.50
C GLY A 61 1.64 -0.56 -12.88
N MET A 62 0.92 -1.69 -12.88
CA MET A 62 1.46 -2.99 -13.31
C MET A 62 1.82 -3.03 -14.79
N ILE A 63 0.92 -2.58 -15.68
CA ILE A 63 1.17 -2.55 -17.14
C ILE A 63 2.40 -1.70 -17.44
N THR A 64 2.49 -0.51 -16.83
CA THR A 64 3.63 0.38 -17.05
C THR A 64 4.92 -0.24 -16.50
N GLY A 65 4.86 -0.90 -15.34
CA GLY A 65 6.01 -1.61 -14.77
C GLY A 65 6.50 -2.77 -15.65
N MET A 66 5.57 -3.55 -16.21
CA MET A 66 5.86 -4.66 -17.13
C MET A 66 6.46 -4.13 -18.45
N ALA A 67 5.91 -3.03 -18.99
CA ALA A 67 6.45 -2.39 -20.18
C ALA A 67 7.89 -1.89 -19.96
N MET A 68 8.19 -1.33 -18.78
CA MET A 68 9.57 -0.92 -18.44
C MET A 68 10.53 -2.09 -18.28
N LEU A 69 10.06 -3.22 -17.75
CA LEU A 69 10.84 -4.46 -17.68
C LEU A 69 11.18 -4.98 -19.08
N HIS A 70 10.20 -4.98 -19.98
CA HIS A 70 10.41 -5.43 -21.36
C HIS A 70 11.47 -4.60 -22.09
N LEU A 71 11.45 -3.28 -21.89
CA LEU A 71 12.44 -2.35 -22.46
C LEU A 71 13.86 -2.51 -21.88
N ARG A 72 14.02 -3.16 -20.72
CA ARG A 72 15.32 -3.33 -20.06
C ARG A 72 15.47 -4.73 -19.44
N LEU A 73 15.34 -5.75 -20.29
CA LEU A 73 15.43 -7.16 -19.89
C LEU A 73 16.76 -7.51 -19.19
N PHE A 74 17.87 -6.87 -19.57
CA PHE A 74 19.18 -7.11 -18.96
C PHE A 74 19.26 -6.77 -17.46
N HIS A 75 18.37 -5.93 -16.93
CA HIS A 75 18.33 -5.63 -15.49
C HIS A 75 17.64 -6.72 -14.65
N LEU A 76 17.10 -7.79 -15.25
CA LEU A 76 16.53 -8.90 -14.47
C LEU A 76 17.60 -9.66 -13.66
N ALA A 77 18.87 -9.61 -14.10
CA ALA A 77 19.98 -10.22 -13.39
C ALA A 77 20.39 -9.46 -12.12
N ASP A 78 19.96 -8.21 -11.96
CA ASP A 78 20.20 -7.46 -10.73
C ASP A 78 19.36 -8.04 -9.59
N VAL A 79 20.01 -8.39 -8.49
CA VAL A 79 19.36 -8.79 -7.22
C VAL A 79 18.29 -7.78 -6.83
N TRP A 80 18.55 -6.49 -7.06
CA TRP A 80 17.61 -5.41 -6.80
C TRP A 80 16.29 -5.54 -7.58
N MET A 81 16.33 -5.97 -8.84
CA MET A 81 15.12 -6.14 -9.65
C MET A 81 14.26 -7.29 -9.15
N GLN A 82 14.89 -8.39 -8.70
CA GLN A 82 14.20 -9.53 -8.12
C GLN A 82 13.50 -9.16 -6.81
N VAL A 83 14.17 -8.43 -5.92
CA VAL A 83 13.57 -7.92 -4.68
C VAL A 83 12.40 -6.99 -4.98
N LYS A 84 12.53 -6.10 -5.97
CA LYS A 84 11.45 -5.19 -6.38
C LYS A 84 10.24 -5.94 -6.94
N LEU A 85 10.46 -6.95 -7.77
CA LEU A 85 9.39 -7.79 -8.32
C LEU A 85 8.65 -8.56 -7.21
N LEU A 86 9.40 -9.15 -6.28
CA LEU A 86 8.83 -9.82 -5.12
C LEU A 86 7.98 -8.84 -4.29
N ALA A 87 8.47 -7.62 -4.05
CA ALA A 87 7.72 -6.59 -3.33
C ALA A 87 6.40 -6.21 -4.04
N VAL A 88 6.40 -6.09 -5.38
CA VAL A 88 5.17 -5.83 -6.15
C VAL A 88 4.19 -6.98 -6.03
N ILE A 89 4.65 -8.24 -6.12
CA ILE A 89 3.77 -9.41 -5.95
C ILE A 89 3.14 -9.41 -4.56
N LEU A 90 3.94 -9.17 -3.51
CA LEU A 90 3.47 -9.06 -2.14
C LEU A 90 2.42 -7.94 -2.00
N LEU A 91 2.64 -6.81 -2.68
CA LEU A 91 1.71 -5.68 -2.70
C LEU A 91 0.37 -6.01 -3.35
N VAL A 92 0.38 -6.75 -4.46
CA VAL A 92 -0.84 -7.20 -5.14
C VAL A 92 -1.62 -8.18 -4.27
N VAL A 93 -0.93 -9.15 -3.66
CA VAL A 93 -1.56 -10.10 -2.71
C VAL A 93 -2.19 -9.33 -1.55
N PHE A 94 -1.47 -8.34 -1.01
CA PHE A 94 -1.95 -7.47 0.05
C PHE A 94 -3.20 -6.68 -0.37
N HIS A 95 -3.22 -6.08 -1.55
CA HIS A 95 -4.37 -5.37 -2.12
C HIS A 95 -5.61 -6.27 -2.22
N VAL A 96 -5.45 -7.50 -2.70
CA VAL A 96 -6.55 -8.48 -2.79
C VAL A 96 -7.06 -8.87 -1.42
N ARG A 97 -6.17 -9.08 -0.44
CA ARG A 97 -6.56 -9.35 0.96
C ARG A 97 -7.37 -8.21 1.56
N CYS A 98 -6.93 -6.96 1.37
CA CYS A 98 -7.68 -5.77 1.76
C CYS A 98 -9.06 -5.74 1.13
N HIS A 99 -9.16 -5.99 -0.18
CA HIS A 99 -10.44 -6.00 -0.88
C HIS A 99 -11.44 -7.00 -0.28
N ILE A 100 -10.98 -8.22 0.03
CA ILE A 100 -11.82 -9.26 0.64
C ILE A 100 -12.30 -8.83 2.03
N LEU A 101 -11.39 -8.30 2.85
CA LEU A 101 -11.70 -7.87 4.21
C LEU A 101 -12.71 -6.72 4.22
N TYR A 102 -12.48 -5.69 3.40
CA TYR A 102 -13.38 -4.54 3.29
C TYR A 102 -14.76 -4.92 2.76
N LYS A 103 -14.83 -5.84 1.79
CA LYS A 103 -16.11 -6.35 1.28
C LYS A 103 -16.87 -7.16 2.35
N ARG A 104 -16.15 -7.93 3.18
CA ARG A 104 -16.76 -8.67 4.31
C ARG A 104 -17.25 -7.72 5.39
N ALA A 105 -16.42 -6.77 5.81
CA ALA A 105 -16.76 -5.76 6.81
C ALA A 105 -17.94 -4.87 6.37
N ALA A 106 -18.10 -4.62 5.07
CA ALA A 106 -19.23 -3.88 4.52
C ALA A 106 -20.56 -4.65 4.55
N ARG A 107 -20.53 -6.00 4.57
CA ARG A 107 -21.73 -6.85 4.51
C ARG A 107 -22.16 -7.40 5.85
N ILE A 108 -21.21 -7.68 6.74
CA ILE A 108 -21.46 -8.36 8.02
C ILE A 108 -20.90 -7.48 9.15
N ASP A 109 -21.78 -6.79 9.87
CA ASP A 109 -21.41 -5.88 10.97
C ASP A 109 -21.31 -6.64 12.30
N THR A 110 -20.34 -7.54 12.39
CA THR A 110 -19.99 -8.26 13.62
C THR A 110 -18.77 -7.62 14.29
N PRO A 111 -18.70 -7.59 15.63
CA PRO A 111 -17.58 -7.00 16.36
C PRO A 111 -16.21 -7.63 16.03
N GLU A 112 -16.18 -8.91 15.65
CA GLU A 112 -14.96 -9.58 15.19
C GLU A 112 -14.43 -9.01 13.86
N ASN A 113 -15.33 -8.80 12.89
CA ASN A 113 -14.98 -8.18 11.61
C ASN A 113 -14.51 -6.73 11.77
N GLU A 114 -15.09 -5.98 12.72
CA GLU A 114 -14.65 -4.61 13.02
C GLU A 114 -13.24 -4.58 13.63
N LYS A 115 -12.96 -5.47 14.58
CA LYS A 115 -11.63 -5.60 15.18
C LYS A 115 -10.59 -6.01 14.13
N SER A 116 -10.93 -6.98 13.28
CA SER A 116 -10.06 -7.44 12.18
C SER A 116 -9.79 -6.31 11.17
N SER A 117 -10.83 -5.58 10.74
CA SER A 117 -10.71 -4.44 9.84
C SER A 117 -9.85 -3.32 10.44
N LYS A 118 -9.99 -3.02 11.73
CA LYS A 118 -9.21 -1.98 12.42
C LYS A 118 -7.73 -2.34 12.56
N THR A 119 -7.41 -3.61 12.81
CA THR A 119 -6.02 -4.07 12.89
C THR A 119 -5.37 -4.06 11.51
N TRP A 120 -6.08 -4.54 10.49
CA TRP A 120 -5.62 -4.48 9.11
C TRP A 120 -5.40 -3.05 8.63
N SER A 121 -6.33 -2.13 8.88
CA SER A 121 -6.17 -0.73 8.51
C SER A 121 -4.94 -0.08 9.16
N ARG A 122 -4.65 -0.41 10.43
CA ARG A 122 -3.42 0.05 11.09
C ARG A 122 -2.17 -0.50 10.44
N LEU A 123 -2.16 -1.79 10.10
CA LEU A 123 -1.04 -2.41 9.38
C LEU A 123 -0.83 -1.77 8.00
N VAL A 124 -1.91 -1.43 7.28
CA VAL A 124 -1.85 -0.74 5.98
C VAL A 124 -1.19 0.63 6.13
N VAL A 125 -1.67 1.47 7.06
CA VAL A 125 -1.13 2.83 7.25
C VAL A 125 0.34 2.78 7.65
N ILE A 126 0.70 1.93 8.62
CA ILE A 126 2.08 1.79 9.10
C ILE A 126 2.96 1.25 7.98
N GLY A 127 2.55 0.16 7.32
CA GLY A 127 3.32 -0.49 6.25
C GLY A 127 3.53 0.41 5.03
N PHE A 128 2.55 1.26 4.69
CA PHE A 128 2.69 2.16 3.54
C PHE A 128 3.45 3.44 3.85
N THR A 129 3.23 4.08 4.99
CA THR A 129 4.10 5.19 5.44
C THR A 129 5.55 4.74 5.46
N PHE A 130 5.77 3.50 5.88
CA PHE A 130 7.08 2.86 5.86
C PHE A 130 7.63 2.62 4.46
N GLY A 131 6.81 2.06 3.57
CA GLY A 131 7.19 1.83 2.17
C GLY A 131 7.51 3.12 1.41
N VAL A 132 6.76 4.20 1.65
CA VAL A 132 7.02 5.52 1.05
C VAL A 132 8.33 6.12 1.57
N PHE A 133 8.57 6.04 2.88
CA PHE A 133 9.83 6.46 3.49
C PHE A 133 11.02 5.65 2.93
N PHE A 134 10.85 4.34 2.79
CA PHE A 134 11.85 3.47 2.19
C PHE A 134 12.12 3.81 0.72
N PHE A 135 11.07 4.07 -0.07
CA PHE A 135 11.19 4.46 -1.48
C PHE A 135 11.91 5.82 -1.64
N PHE A 136 11.66 6.75 -0.72
CA PHE A 136 12.37 8.04 -0.66
C PHE A 136 13.88 7.84 -0.36
N LEU A 137 14.22 7.04 0.66
CA LEU A 137 15.61 6.68 0.96
C LEU A 137 16.29 5.96 -0.22
N MET A 138 15.53 5.18 -0.96
CA MET A 138 16.03 4.47 -2.13
C MET A 138 16.26 5.39 -3.35
N GLY A 139 15.61 6.56 -3.39
CA GLY A 139 15.89 7.63 -4.35
C GLY A 139 17.25 8.30 -4.13
N LEU A 140 17.83 8.17 -2.93
CA LEU A 140 19.19 8.64 -2.57
C LEU A 140 20.28 7.64 -2.97
N LYS A 141 20.00 6.79 -3.97
CA LYS A 141 20.79 5.63 -4.39
C LYS A 141 22.29 5.93 -4.62
N ASP A 142 22.65 7.17 -4.93
CA ASP A 142 24.02 7.59 -5.22
C ASP A 142 24.85 7.99 -3.98
N SER A 143 24.28 8.06 -2.77
CA SER A 143 25.03 8.57 -1.60
C SER A 143 24.96 7.74 -0.32
N PHE A 144 24.02 6.78 -0.20
CA PHE A 144 23.92 5.95 1.00
C PHE A 144 23.78 4.46 0.66
N GLN A 145 24.56 3.64 1.37
CA GLN A 145 24.46 2.18 1.37
C GLN A 145 23.02 1.78 1.77
N TRP A 146 22.18 1.53 0.76
CA TRP A 146 20.75 1.20 0.80
C TRP A 146 20.32 0.17 1.86
N VAL A 147 21.24 -0.72 2.25
CA VAL A 147 21.07 -1.70 3.34
C VAL A 147 20.80 -1.01 4.68
N TYR A 148 21.54 0.04 5.03
CA TYR A 148 21.31 0.75 6.30
C TYR A 148 19.97 1.48 6.33
N GLY A 149 19.52 1.98 5.17
CA GLY A 149 18.19 2.57 5.00
C GLY A 149 17.08 1.56 5.32
N THR A 150 17.17 0.32 4.83
CA THR A 150 16.18 -0.73 5.16
C THR A 150 16.14 -1.02 6.66
N ILE A 151 17.31 -1.18 7.29
CA ILE A 151 17.43 -1.61 8.69
C ILE A 151 16.90 -0.52 9.63
N ILE A 152 17.38 0.72 9.49
CA ILE A 152 16.95 1.85 10.33
C ILE A 152 15.44 2.04 10.22
N ALA A 153 14.94 1.97 9.00
CA ALA A 153 13.53 2.11 8.75
C ALA A 153 12.76 0.98 9.51
N THR A 154 13.15 -0.30 9.37
CA THR A 154 12.40 -1.41 9.99
C THR A 154 12.41 -1.33 11.52
N VAL A 155 13.52 -0.86 12.09
CA VAL A 155 13.65 -0.63 13.53
C VAL A 155 12.78 0.53 13.99
N VAL A 156 12.76 1.65 13.27
CA VAL A 156 11.94 2.82 13.63
C VAL A 156 10.45 2.49 13.56
N THR A 157 10.00 1.70 12.57
CA THR A 157 8.60 1.27 12.51
C THR A 157 8.23 0.28 13.60
N ALA A 158 9.13 -0.65 13.95
CA ALA A 158 8.92 -1.54 15.08
C ALA A 158 8.82 -0.76 16.39
N LEU A 159 9.65 0.28 16.58
CA LEU A 159 9.64 1.14 17.75
C LEU A 159 8.38 2.01 17.83
N ILE A 160 7.96 2.63 16.73
CA ILE A 160 6.72 3.42 16.67
C ILE A 160 5.51 2.51 16.90
N GLY A 161 5.50 1.32 16.28
CA GLY A 161 4.47 0.32 16.48
C GLY A 161 4.37 -0.14 17.93
N PHE A 162 5.51 -0.43 18.57
CA PHE A 162 5.60 -0.81 19.98
C PHE A 162 5.18 0.32 20.92
N TRP A 163 5.59 1.55 20.64
CA TRP A 163 5.23 2.72 21.44
C TRP A 163 3.73 3.04 21.33
N CYS A 164 3.15 2.89 20.14
CA CYS A 164 1.71 3.03 19.92
C CYS A 164 0.92 1.91 20.58
N ALA A 165 1.47 0.69 20.67
CA ALA A 165 0.86 -0.44 21.37
C ALA A 165 0.85 -0.25 22.90
N LYS A 166 1.91 0.33 23.48
CA LYS A 166 2.06 0.51 24.93
C LYS A 166 1.21 1.66 25.51
N LYS A 167 0.69 2.56 24.67
CA LYS A 167 -0.17 3.70 25.07
C LYS A 167 -1.68 3.41 24.97
N THR A 168 -2.06 2.22 24.53
CA THR A 168 -3.43 1.67 24.56
C THR A 168 -3.55 0.62 25.64
#